data_AF-A0A963PB78-F1
#
_entry.id   AF-A0A963PB78-F1
#
_cell.length_a   1.000
_cell.length_b   1.000
_cell.length_c   1.000
_cell.angle_alpha   90.00
_cell.angle_beta   90.00
_cell.angle_gamma   90.00
#
_symmetry.space_group_name_H-M   'P 1'
#
loop_
_entity.id
_entity.type
_entity.pdbx_description
1 polymer ?
#
loop_
_entity_poly.entity_id
_entity_poly.type
_entity_poly.pdbx_seq_one_letter_code
_entity_poly.pdbx_strand_id
1 'polypeptide(L)'
;MPRAALSGADDGLAHAADVLPFASQPFVDPDPYGQFTYRNRLDALRGIADLLCKPLARLAEDDLAYVNALVDRTLDKDIIKQEVTARLSRRRPAIEEESEEC
;
A
#
# COMPACT_ATOMS: atom_id res chain seq x y z
N MET A 1 -20.63 -4.11 63.38
CA MET A 1 -19.89 -4.63 62.21
C MET A 1 -19.17 -5.92 62.62
N PRO A 2 -19.40 -7.06 61.95
CA PRO A 2 -18.77 -8.33 62.30
C PRO A 2 -17.26 -8.30 62.02
N ARG A 3 -16.45 -8.83 62.96
CA ARG A 3 -14.98 -8.74 62.98
C ARG A 3 -14.28 -9.47 61.81
N ALA A 4 -15.01 -10.32 61.09
CA ALA A 4 -14.53 -11.09 59.95
C ALA A 4 -14.13 -10.22 58.74
N ALA A 5 -14.67 -9.01 58.60
CA ALA A 5 -14.33 -8.10 57.51
C ALA A 5 -12.97 -7.37 57.68
N LEU A 6 -12.37 -7.43 58.89
CA LEU A 6 -11.12 -6.71 59.22
C LEU A 6 -9.89 -7.63 59.21
N SER A 7 -10.09 -8.95 59.18
CA SER A 7 -8.99 -9.90 58.98
C SER A 7 -8.70 -9.92 57.49
N GLY A 8 -7.84 -9.00 57.02
CA GLY A 8 -7.18 -9.13 55.72
C GLY A 8 -6.30 -10.38 55.75
N ALA A 9 -6.94 -11.56 55.72
CA ALA A 9 -6.29 -12.78 55.32
C ALA A 9 -5.91 -12.54 53.86
N ASP A 10 -4.62 -12.27 53.69
CA ASP A 10 -3.90 -12.38 52.45
C ASP A 10 -4.05 -13.84 52.00
N ASP A 11 -5.24 -14.18 51.48
CA ASP A 11 -5.54 -15.46 50.87
C ASP A 11 -4.76 -15.50 49.57
N GLY A 12 -3.47 -15.78 49.68
CA GLY A 12 -2.76 -16.82 48.93
C GLY A 12 -2.85 -16.80 47.40
N LEU A 13 -3.36 -15.75 46.79
CA LEU A 13 -3.43 -15.58 45.35
C LEU A 13 -2.26 -14.73 44.88
N ALA A 14 -1.06 -15.06 45.38
CA ALA A 14 0.11 -15.04 44.52
C ALA A 14 -0.07 -16.15 43.46
N HIS A 15 -1.02 -15.96 42.54
CA HIS A 15 -0.84 -16.49 41.19
C HIS A 15 0.39 -15.75 40.66
N ALA A 16 1.57 -16.31 40.95
CA ALA A 16 2.71 -16.16 40.09
C ALA A 16 2.25 -16.73 38.74
N ALA A 17 1.55 -15.90 37.97
CA ALA A 17 1.28 -16.16 36.58
C ALA A 17 2.66 -16.38 35.99
N ASP A 18 2.94 -17.63 35.63
CA ASP A 18 4.18 -18.02 34.97
C ASP A 18 4.20 -17.24 33.65
N VAL A 19 4.86 -16.08 33.66
CA VAL A 19 4.99 -15.22 32.49
C VAL A 19 5.94 -15.96 31.57
N LEU A 20 5.38 -16.86 30.77
CA LEU A 20 6.10 -17.54 29.71
C LEU A 20 6.79 -16.46 28.86
N PRO A 21 8.12 -16.45 28.78
CA PRO A 21 8.83 -15.46 28.00
C PRO A 21 8.52 -15.74 26.52
N PHE A 22 7.57 -14.98 25.97
CA PHE A 22 7.35 -14.96 24.53
C PHE A 22 8.59 -14.34 23.89
N ALA A 23 9.22 -15.08 22.98
CA ALA A 23 10.30 -14.54 22.18
C ALA A 23 9.74 -13.39 21.33
N SER A 24 10.19 -12.15 21.61
CA SER A 24 9.78 -11.00 20.81
C SER A 24 10.35 -11.16 19.41
N GLN A 25 9.50 -11.41 18.43
CA GLN A 25 9.92 -11.39 17.03
C GLN A 25 9.81 -9.95 16.52
N PRO A 26 10.90 -9.37 15.99
CA PRO A 26 10.83 -8.04 15.41
C PRO A 26 9.91 -8.07 14.19
N PHE A 27 9.14 -7.00 14.01
CA PHE A 27 8.38 -6.80 12.78
C PHE A 27 9.37 -6.58 11.64
N VAL A 28 9.44 -7.54 10.72
CA VAL A 28 10.23 -7.42 9.49
C VAL A 28 9.26 -7.07 8.36
N ASP A 29 9.15 -5.77 8.11
CA ASP A 29 8.46 -5.25 6.93
C ASP A 29 9.53 -4.74 5.95
N PRO A 30 9.57 -5.22 4.69
CA PRO A 30 10.45 -4.66 3.68
C PRO A 30 10.13 -3.20 3.30
N ASP A 31 8.90 -2.71 3.54
CA ASP A 31 8.47 -1.35 3.23
C ASP A 31 7.55 -0.77 4.33
N PRO A 32 8.10 -0.47 5.53
CA PRO A 32 7.31 -0.05 6.70
C PRO A 32 6.53 1.26 6.49
N TYR A 33 6.82 2.01 5.42
CA TYR A 33 6.18 3.27 5.09
C TYR A 33 5.41 3.25 3.75
N GLY A 34 5.36 2.12 3.03
CA GLY A 34 4.69 2.01 1.72
C GLY A 34 5.27 2.96 0.65
N GLN A 35 6.55 3.26 0.72
CA GLN A 35 7.21 4.22 -0.17
C GLN A 35 7.55 3.60 -1.52
N PHE A 36 7.86 2.31 -1.55
CA PHE A 36 8.35 1.61 -2.74
C PHE A 36 7.22 0.84 -3.44
N THR A 37 6.30 0.28 -2.66
CA THR A 37 5.22 -0.56 -3.16
C THR A 37 3.85 0.08 -2.92
N TYR A 38 2.94 -0.14 -3.86
CA TYR A 38 1.53 0.13 -3.64
C TYR A 38 0.95 -0.90 -2.68
N ARG A 39 0.02 -0.47 -1.82
CA ARG A 39 -0.57 -1.35 -0.82
C ARG A 39 -1.45 -2.43 -1.45
N ASN A 40 -2.20 -2.05 -2.49
CA ASN A 40 -3.21 -2.88 -3.13
C ASN A 40 -3.29 -2.58 -4.63
N ARG A 41 -3.91 -3.49 -5.39
CA ARG A 41 -4.17 -3.33 -6.84
C ARG A 41 -4.89 -2.02 -7.19
N LEU A 42 -5.93 -1.65 -6.44
CA LEU A 42 -6.68 -0.42 -6.67
C LEU A 42 -5.84 0.83 -6.41
N ASP A 43 -4.92 0.76 -5.44
CA ASP A 43 -4.02 1.85 -5.10
C ASP A 43 -2.98 2.07 -6.21
N ALA A 44 -2.47 0.98 -6.79
CA ALA A 44 -1.62 1.04 -7.97
C ALA A 44 -2.34 1.65 -9.18
N LEU A 45 -3.56 1.21 -9.49
CA LEU A 45 -4.36 1.79 -10.58
C LEU A 45 -4.63 3.28 -10.37
N ARG A 46 -4.96 3.68 -9.14
CA ARG A 46 -5.14 5.09 -8.78
C ARG A 46 -3.85 5.88 -8.96
N GLY A 47 -2.74 5.36 -8.45
CA GLY A 47 -1.42 5.98 -8.61
C GLY A 47 -1.00 6.13 -10.06
N ILE A 48 -1.36 5.18 -10.93
CA ILE A 48 -1.13 5.29 -12.38
C ILE A 48 -2.01 6.39 -12.99
N ALA A 49 -3.29 6.47 -12.61
CA ALA A 49 -4.17 7.54 -13.08
C ALA A 49 -3.65 8.93 -12.68
N ASP A 50 -3.17 9.05 -11.44
CA ASP A 50 -2.55 10.28 -10.91
C ASP A 50 -1.25 10.61 -11.65
N LEU A 51 -0.41 9.61 -11.93
CA LEU A 51 0.83 9.76 -12.70
C LEU A 51 0.59 10.26 -14.13
N LEU A 52 -0.51 9.83 -14.74
CA LEU A 52 -0.91 10.22 -16.09
C LEU A 52 -1.73 11.52 -16.13
N CYS A 53 -2.13 12.05 -14.96
CA CYS A 53 -3.08 13.16 -14.82
C CYS A 53 -4.37 12.96 -15.63
N LYS A 54 -4.77 11.71 -15.89
CA LYS A 54 -5.91 11.34 -16.75
C LYS A 54 -6.60 10.08 -16.21
N PRO A 55 -7.94 9.99 -16.32
CA PRO A 55 -8.65 8.79 -15.89
C PRO A 55 -8.29 7.60 -16.79
N LEU A 56 -8.07 6.43 -16.19
CA LEU A 56 -7.70 5.20 -16.91
C LEU A 56 -8.72 4.79 -17.98
N ALA A 57 -10.00 5.15 -17.79
CA ALA A 57 -11.06 4.90 -18.77
C ALA A 57 -10.87 5.64 -20.11
N ARG A 58 -9.98 6.66 -20.18
CA ARG A 58 -9.64 7.36 -21.43
C ARG A 58 -8.47 6.72 -22.18
N LEU A 59 -7.81 5.72 -21.61
CA LEU A 59 -6.78 4.96 -22.33
C LEU A 59 -7.43 4.05 -23.38
N ALA A 60 -6.67 3.73 -24.43
CA ALA A 60 -7.05 2.69 -25.37
C ALA A 60 -7.19 1.34 -24.64
N GLU A 61 -8.09 0.48 -25.11
CA GLU A 61 -8.40 -0.79 -24.47
C GLU A 61 -7.17 -1.71 -24.34
N ASP A 62 -6.29 -1.71 -25.36
CA ASP A 62 -4.97 -2.37 -25.33
C ASP A 62 -4.07 -1.86 -24.20
N ASP A 63 -4.02 -0.53 -24.00
CA ASP A 63 -3.16 0.08 -22.99
C ASP A 63 -3.74 -0.14 -21.58
N LEU A 64 -5.06 -0.17 -21.45
CA LEU A 64 -5.75 -0.52 -20.22
C LEU A 64 -5.48 -1.99 -19.84
N ALA A 65 -5.60 -2.91 -20.81
CA ALA A 65 -5.26 -4.32 -20.61
C ALA A 65 -3.80 -4.51 -20.20
N TYR A 66 -2.87 -3.75 -20.82
CA TYR A 66 -1.46 -3.74 -20.43
C TYR A 66 -1.25 -3.27 -18.99
N VAL A 67 -1.86 -2.15 -18.61
CA VAL A 67 -1.78 -1.61 -17.24
C VAL A 67 -2.34 -2.60 -16.22
N ASN A 68 -3.46 -3.26 -16.51
CA ASN A 68 -4.02 -4.28 -15.63
C ASN A 68 -3.05 -5.46 -15.45
N ALA A 69 -2.50 -5.99 -16.55
CA ALA A 69 -1.52 -7.07 -16.49
C ALA A 69 -0.23 -6.65 -15.77
N LEU A 70 0.19 -5.38 -15.94
CA LEU A 70 1.33 -4.76 -15.26
C LEU A 70 1.14 -4.72 -13.73
N VAL A 71 -0.04 -4.31 -13.27
CA VAL A 71 -0.34 -4.27 -11.83
C VAL A 71 -0.49 -5.67 -11.24
N ASP A 72 -0.97 -6.64 -12.02
CA ASP A 72 -1.08 -8.03 -11.56
C ASP A 72 0.31 -8.72 -11.44
N ARG A 73 1.33 -8.25 -12.18
CA ARG A 73 2.71 -8.77 -12.07
C ARG A 73 3.57 -8.08 -11.00
N THR A 74 3.37 -6.78 -10.76
CA THR A 74 4.18 -6.01 -9.78
C THR A 74 3.38 -4.83 -9.21
N LEU A 75 3.61 -4.54 -7.94
CA LEU A 75 3.10 -3.36 -7.24
C LEU A 75 4.21 -2.32 -6.95
N ASP A 76 5.39 -2.46 -7.56
CA ASP A 76 6.50 -1.53 -7.40
C ASP A 76 6.23 -0.23 -8.14
N LYS A 77 6.27 0.88 -7.41
CA LYS A 77 6.00 2.23 -7.95
C LYS A 77 6.96 2.61 -9.06
N ASP A 78 8.25 2.30 -8.90
CA ASP A 78 9.26 2.70 -9.86
C ASP A 78 9.14 1.91 -11.17
N ILE A 79 8.95 0.58 -11.07
CA ILE A 79 8.75 -0.30 -12.24
C ILE A 79 7.48 0.13 -13.00
N ILE A 80 6.38 0.34 -12.28
CA ILE A 80 5.12 0.79 -12.89
C ILE A 80 5.31 2.13 -13.60
N LYS A 81 5.93 3.11 -12.94
CA LYS A 81 6.20 4.44 -13.52
C LYS A 81 7.02 4.35 -14.80
N GLN A 82 8.11 3.58 -14.78
CA GLN A 82 8.99 3.42 -15.94
C GLN A 82 8.24 2.78 -17.11
N GLU A 83 7.54 1.69 -16.87
CA GLU A 83 6.86 0.90 -17.91
C GLU A 83 5.68 1.65 -18.55
N VAL A 84 4.87 2.31 -17.72
CA VAL A 84 3.74 3.13 -18.19
C VAL A 84 4.26 4.30 -19.03
N THR A 85 5.28 5.01 -18.56
CA THR A 85 5.89 6.13 -19.29
C THR A 85 6.52 5.67 -20.60
N ALA A 86 7.23 4.54 -20.60
CA ALA A 86 7.85 3.96 -21.79
C ALA A 86 6.82 3.52 -22.84
N ARG A 87 5.68 2.97 -22.42
CA ARG A 87 4.60 2.57 -23.31
C ARG A 87 3.96 3.78 -23.99
N LEU A 88 3.67 4.82 -23.21
CA LEU A 88 3.01 6.04 -23.71
C LEU A 88 3.93 6.94 -24.53
N SER A 89 5.23 6.99 -24.20
CA SER A 89 6.22 7.75 -24.99
C SER A 89 6.42 7.15 -26.38
N ARG A 90 6.42 5.82 -26.51
CA ARG A 90 6.45 5.13 -27.81
C ARG A 90 5.20 5.38 -28.66
N ARG A 91 4.10 5.79 -28.02
CA ARG A 91 2.80 6.02 -28.65
C ARG A 91 2.54 7.48 -28.97
N ARG A 92 3.35 8.44 -28.50
CA ARG A 92 3.22 9.85 -28.88
C ARG A 92 3.39 9.93 -30.40
N PRO A 93 2.33 10.20 -31.20
CA PRO A 93 2.58 10.82 -32.47
C PRO A 93 3.15 12.20 -32.16
N ALA A 94 4.07 12.68 -32.98
CA ALA A 94 4.32 14.11 -33.06
C ALA A 94 2.96 14.77 -33.33
N ILE A 95 2.38 15.41 -32.33
CA ILE A 95 1.29 16.35 -32.55
C ILE A 95 1.98 17.70 -32.51
N GLU A 96 2.04 18.27 -33.71
CA GLU A 96 2.50 19.61 -34.02
C GLU A 96 1.77 20.64 -33.14
N GLU A 97 2.54 21.67 -32.81
CA GLU A 97 2.11 23.01 -32.45
C GLU A 97 0.79 23.39 -33.15
N GLU A 98 -0.31 23.52 -32.41
CA GLU A 98 -1.46 24.32 -32.85
C GLU A 98 -1.85 25.27 -31.72
N SER A 99 -1.26 26.46 -31.82
CA SER A 99 -1.83 27.80 -31.60
C SER A 99 -3.13 27.88 -30.78
N GLU A 100 -2.99 28.26 -29.51
CA GLU A 100 -4.01 29.09 -28.86
C GLU A 100 -3.62 30.57 -29.04
N GLU A 101 -4.03 31.13 -30.19
CA GLU A 101 -4.21 32.57 -30.37
C GLU A 101 -5.72 32.82 -30.51
N CYS A 102 -6.29 33.52 -29.54
CA CYS A 102 -7.59 34.20 -29.59
C CYS A 102 -7.51 35.46 -28.72
#